data_AF-A0AAW9I7V1-F1
#
_entry.id   AF-A0AAW9I7V1-F1
#
_cell.length_a   1.000
_cell.length_b   1.000
_cell.length_c   1.000
_cell.angle_alpha   90.00
_cell.angle_beta   90.00
_cell.angle_gamma   90.00
#
_symmetry.space_group_name_H-M   'P 1'
#
loop_
_entity.id
_entity.type
_entity.pdbx_description
1 polymer ?
#
loop_
_entity_poly.entity_id
_entity_poly.type
_entity_poly.pdbx_seq_one_letter_code
_entity_poly.pdbx_strand_id
1 'polypeptide(L)'
;YVLAVDDSEGKGGTILIEGKDGDGTFYGVKTLTQLAESDGGETTVTEVKISDEPKMRTRGIVEGFYGNPWTHQDRLNQIEFYGEHKMNTYIYAPKDDPYHREQWRAPYPESEMSRMSELIETSKKNKVDFVFAISPGIDIRFDGDAGEEDFQALINKCQSLYDMGVRSFAILFDDISNKDGIKQATLLNRFNEEFVKVKGDVKPLITVPTEYDT
;
A
#
# COMPACT_ATOMS: atom_id res chain seq x y z
N TYR A 1 -18.94 -8.09 1.80
CA TYR A 1 -19.99 -7.28 2.43
C TYR A 1 -21.33 -7.72 1.87
N VAL A 2 -22.40 -7.46 2.60
CA VAL A 2 -23.77 -7.58 2.11
C VAL A 2 -24.33 -6.16 1.93
N LEU A 3 -24.97 -5.91 0.79
CA LEU A 3 -25.70 -4.68 0.50
C LEU A 3 -27.12 -5.06 0.10
N ALA A 4 -28.12 -4.43 0.71
CA ALA A 4 -29.51 -4.58 0.33
C ALA A 4 -30.20 -3.21 0.25
N VAL A 5 -31.00 -3.00 -0.79
CA VAL A 5 -31.85 -1.84 -0.98
C VAL A 5 -33.26 -2.37 -1.16
N ASP A 6 -34.20 -1.89 -0.35
CA ASP A 6 -35.61 -2.32 -0.34
C ASP A 6 -36.52 -1.08 -0.28
N ASP A 7 -37.45 -0.95 -1.23
CA ASP A 7 -38.45 0.14 -1.30
C ASP A 7 -39.90 -0.39 -1.26
N SER A 8 -40.09 -1.64 -0.81
CA SER A 8 -41.36 -2.36 -0.90
C SER A 8 -42.43 -1.93 0.13
N GLU A 9 -42.09 -1.10 1.12
CA GLU A 9 -43.04 -0.58 2.10
C GLU A 9 -43.06 0.95 2.06
N GLY A 10 -44.22 1.55 1.72
CA GLY A 10 -44.46 3.00 1.55
C GLY A 10 -44.25 3.89 2.79
N LYS A 11 -43.11 3.73 3.46
CA LYS A 11 -42.60 4.42 4.65
C LYS A 11 -41.13 4.85 4.46
N GLY A 12 -40.68 4.99 3.21
CA GLY A 12 -39.31 5.32 2.85
C GLY A 12 -38.44 4.06 2.76
N GLY A 13 -37.76 3.89 1.62
CA GLY A 13 -36.89 2.75 1.39
C GLY A 13 -35.79 2.58 2.43
N THR A 14 -35.35 1.33 2.63
CA THR A 14 -34.28 0.95 3.55
C THR A 14 -33.03 0.54 2.77
N ILE A 15 -31.87 1.06 3.18
CA ILE A 15 -30.56 0.62 2.68
C ILE A 15 -29.79 -0.02 3.83
N LEU A 16 -29.40 -1.29 3.66
CA LEU A 16 -28.54 -2.05 4.56
C LEU A 16 -27.17 -2.22 3.93
N ILE A 17 -26.11 -1.90 4.68
CA ILE A 17 -24.73 -2.28 4.34
C ILE A 17 -24.10 -2.94 5.56
N GLU A 18 -23.70 -4.19 5.40
CA GLU A 18 -22.99 -4.97 6.42
C GLU A 18 -21.65 -5.46 5.87
N GLY A 19 -20.56 -4.85 6.35
CA GLY A 19 -19.22 -5.34 6.11
C GLY A 19 -18.86 -6.51 7.03
N LYS A 20 -18.04 -7.43 6.55
CA LYS A 20 -17.38 -8.42 7.41
C LYS A 20 -16.42 -7.76 8.41
N ASP A 21 -15.87 -6.62 8.01
CA ASP A 21 -14.97 -5.74 8.75
C ASP A 21 -15.15 -4.30 8.22
N GLY A 22 -14.37 -3.36 8.75
CA GLY A 22 -14.44 -1.96 8.35
C GLY A 22 -14.10 -1.70 6.88
N ASP A 23 -13.28 -2.53 6.25
CA ASP A 23 -12.93 -2.39 4.82
C ASP A 23 -14.09 -2.90 3.95
N GLY A 24 -14.71 -4.01 4.35
CA GLY A 24 -15.93 -4.52 3.74
C GLY A 24 -17.07 -3.49 3.78
N THR A 25 -17.26 -2.80 4.91
CA THR A 25 -18.26 -1.73 5.01
C THR A 25 -17.95 -0.58 4.06
N PHE A 26 -16.68 -0.15 3.99
CA PHE A 26 -16.24 0.88 3.06
C PHE A 26 -16.52 0.47 1.60
N TYR A 27 -16.18 -0.74 1.18
CA TYR A 27 -16.44 -1.23 -0.18
C TYR A 27 -17.93 -1.40 -0.48
N GLY A 28 -18.75 -1.73 0.52
CA GLY A 28 -20.21 -1.73 0.40
C GLY A 28 -20.76 -0.35 0.06
N VAL A 29 -20.25 0.70 0.73
CA VAL A 29 -20.58 2.09 0.39
C VAL A 29 -20.14 2.44 -1.04
N LYS A 30 -18.96 1.99 -1.49
CA LYS A 30 -18.51 2.22 -2.87
C LYS A 30 -19.42 1.57 -3.92
N THR A 31 -20.00 0.41 -3.62
CA THR A 31 -20.99 -0.20 -4.50
C THR A 31 -22.29 0.58 -4.49
N LEU A 32 -22.74 1.04 -3.32
CA LEU A 32 -23.92 1.89 -3.21
C LEU A 32 -23.79 3.17 -4.07
N THR A 33 -22.65 3.86 -3.99
CA THR A 33 -22.43 5.10 -4.75
C THR A 33 -22.42 4.87 -6.26
N GLN A 34 -22.06 3.68 -6.72
CA GLN A 34 -22.11 3.30 -8.14
C GLN A 34 -23.51 2.88 -8.60
N LEU A 35 -24.35 2.39 -7.69
CA LEU A 35 -25.75 2.05 -7.97
C LEU A 35 -26.69 3.27 -7.93
N ALA A 36 -26.24 4.35 -7.29
CA ALA A 36 -27.00 5.58 -7.18
C ALA A 36 -27.02 6.33 -8.52
N GLU A 37 -28.21 6.59 -9.02
CA GLU A 37 -28.45 7.43 -10.20
C GLU A 37 -28.97 8.78 -9.73
N SER A 38 -28.59 9.86 -10.42
CA SER A 38 -29.09 11.21 -10.15
C SER A 38 -29.72 11.78 -11.42
N ASP A 39 -31.03 12.03 -11.36
CA ASP A 39 -31.80 12.66 -12.42
C ASP A 39 -32.65 13.80 -11.84
N GLY A 40 -32.60 14.97 -12.48
CA GLY A 40 -33.41 16.13 -12.07
C GLY A 40 -33.20 16.66 -10.64
N GLY A 41 -32.16 16.22 -9.92
CA GLY A 41 -31.92 16.57 -8.51
C GLY A 41 -32.48 15.56 -7.50
N GLU A 42 -33.11 14.48 -7.97
CA GLU A 42 -33.47 13.32 -7.16
C GLU A 42 -32.39 12.23 -7.31
N THR A 43 -32.05 11.56 -6.20
CA THR A 43 -31.14 10.42 -6.20
C THR A 43 -31.94 9.14 -5.92
N THR A 44 -31.86 8.19 -6.84
CA THR A 44 -32.55 6.90 -6.74
C THR A 44 -31.54 5.76 -6.71
N VAL A 45 -31.92 4.63 -6.12
CA VAL A 45 -31.11 3.41 -6.09
C VAL A 45 -32.04 2.24 -6.38
N THR A 46 -31.63 1.37 -7.31
CA THR A 46 -32.42 0.19 -7.68
C THR A 46 -32.47 -0.82 -6.53
N GLU A 47 -33.63 -1.45 -6.33
CA GLU A 47 -33.80 -2.55 -5.38
C GLU A 47 -32.85 -3.70 -5.73
N VAL A 48 -32.03 -4.13 -4.77
CA VAL A 48 -31.02 -5.14 -5.01
C VAL A 48 -30.61 -5.83 -3.72
N LYS A 49 -30.13 -7.07 -3.84
CA LYS A 49 -29.41 -7.77 -2.79
C LYS A 49 -28.09 -8.31 -3.33
N ILE A 50 -26.99 -7.81 -2.79
CA ILE A 50 -25.61 -8.13 -3.19
C ILE A 50 -24.89 -8.78 -2.00
N SER A 51 -24.20 -9.89 -2.27
CA SER A 51 -23.17 -10.45 -1.39
C SER A 51 -21.88 -10.51 -2.20
N ASP A 52 -20.87 -9.76 -1.77
CA ASP A 52 -19.65 -9.56 -2.57
C ASP A 52 -18.37 -9.68 -1.72
N GLU A 53 -17.34 -10.26 -2.32
CA GLU A 53 -16.02 -10.48 -1.71
C GLU A 53 -14.90 -10.56 -2.77
N PRO A 54 -13.67 -10.16 -2.44
CA PRO A 54 -12.58 -10.20 -3.40
C PRO A 54 -12.00 -11.61 -3.54
N LYS A 55 -11.74 -12.03 -4.79
CA LYS A 55 -11.01 -13.29 -5.07
C LYS A 55 -9.55 -13.26 -4.59
N MET A 56 -8.88 -12.12 -4.77
CA MET A 56 -7.49 -11.90 -4.35
C MET A 56 -7.45 -10.97 -3.15
N ARG A 57 -6.72 -11.36 -2.09
CA ARG A 57 -6.61 -10.57 -0.85
C ARG A 57 -5.87 -9.23 -1.06
N THR A 58 -4.89 -9.22 -1.95
CA THR A 58 -4.08 -8.06 -2.32
C THR A 58 -4.39 -7.70 -3.76
N ARG A 59 -4.80 -6.45 -4.01
CA ARG A 59 -5.24 -5.93 -5.32
C ARG A 59 -4.73 -4.50 -5.42
N GLY A 60 -3.86 -4.22 -6.37
CA GLY A 60 -3.14 -2.97 -6.28
C GLY A 60 -2.25 -2.66 -7.45
N ILE A 61 -1.51 -1.57 -7.28
CA ILE A 61 -0.52 -1.07 -8.22
C ILE A 61 0.84 -1.01 -7.54
N VAL A 62 1.88 -1.31 -8.30
CA VAL A 62 3.27 -0.98 -7.97
C VAL A 62 3.72 0.15 -8.88
N GLU A 63 4.14 1.28 -8.31
CA GLU A 63 4.77 2.37 -9.07
C GLU A 63 6.24 2.02 -9.33
N GLY A 64 6.47 0.99 -10.15
CA GLY A 64 7.82 0.41 -10.37
C GLY A 64 8.43 0.70 -11.74
N PHE A 65 7.85 1.62 -12.52
CA PHE A 65 8.35 1.97 -13.85
C PHE A 65 9.55 2.91 -13.79
N TYR A 66 10.38 2.86 -14.83
CA TYR A 66 11.48 3.80 -15.06
C TYR A 66 10.99 5.09 -15.74
N GLY A 67 11.73 6.19 -15.52
CA GLY A 67 11.40 7.51 -16.05
C GLY A 67 10.62 8.36 -15.05
N ASN A 68 10.12 9.51 -15.52
CA ASN A 68 9.49 10.52 -14.67
C ASN A 68 8.46 9.91 -13.70
N PRO A 69 8.73 9.92 -12.38
CA PRO A 69 7.78 9.44 -11.39
C PRO A 69 6.47 10.22 -11.46
N TRP A 70 5.40 9.62 -10.95
CA TRP A 70 4.13 10.34 -10.82
C TRP A 70 4.30 11.59 -9.98
N THR A 71 3.59 12.66 -10.36
CA THR A 71 3.53 13.85 -9.52
C THR A 71 2.81 13.53 -8.21
N HIS A 72 2.94 14.42 -7.23
CA HIS A 72 2.21 14.28 -5.96
C HIS A 72 0.69 14.16 -6.18
N GLN A 73 0.15 15.04 -7.03
CA GLN A 73 -1.27 15.09 -7.31
C GLN A 73 -1.74 13.82 -8.04
N ASP A 74 -0.94 13.30 -8.96
CA ASP A 74 -1.26 12.03 -9.63
C ASP A 74 -1.38 10.89 -8.62
N ARG A 75 -0.47 10.79 -7.66
CA ARG A 75 -0.51 9.77 -6.61
C ARG A 75 -1.76 9.89 -5.73
N LEU A 76 -2.13 11.11 -5.33
CA LEU A 76 -3.35 11.36 -4.55
C LEU A 76 -4.60 10.92 -5.34
N ASN A 77 -4.73 11.37 -6.58
CA ASN A 77 -5.85 11.01 -7.46
C ASN A 77 -5.93 9.49 -7.69
N GLN A 78 -4.78 8.84 -7.87
CA GLN A 78 -4.68 7.40 -8.04
C GLN A 78 -5.14 6.64 -6.80
N ILE A 79 -4.74 7.07 -5.60
CA ILE A 79 -5.15 6.43 -4.34
C ILE A 79 -6.67 6.52 -4.14
N GLU A 80 -7.28 7.66 -4.45
CA GLU A 80 -8.73 7.81 -4.41
C GLU A 80 -9.42 6.88 -5.41
N PHE A 81 -8.90 6.83 -6.64
CA PHE A 81 -9.38 5.91 -7.66
C PHE A 81 -9.30 4.43 -7.20
N TYR A 82 -8.21 4.04 -6.52
CA TYR A 82 -8.06 2.70 -5.95
C TYR A 82 -9.16 2.38 -4.94
N GLY A 83 -9.46 3.31 -4.03
CA GLY A 83 -10.54 3.19 -3.05
C GLY A 83 -11.90 2.99 -3.71
N GLU A 84 -12.22 3.79 -4.73
CA GLU A 84 -13.47 3.67 -5.51
C GLU A 84 -13.62 2.30 -6.19
N HIS A 85 -12.51 1.75 -6.69
CA HIS A 85 -12.47 0.48 -7.43
C HIS A 85 -12.08 -0.72 -6.56
N LYS A 86 -12.14 -0.57 -5.23
CA LYS A 86 -11.89 -1.64 -4.25
C LYS A 86 -10.49 -2.27 -4.35
N MET A 87 -9.53 -1.53 -4.90
CA MET A 87 -8.10 -1.86 -4.82
C MET A 87 -7.59 -1.43 -3.45
N ASN A 88 -6.74 -2.24 -2.84
CA ASN A 88 -6.33 -2.08 -1.44
C ASN A 88 -4.82 -1.99 -1.25
N THR A 89 -4.03 -1.85 -2.30
CA THR A 89 -2.57 -1.81 -2.18
C THR A 89 -1.97 -0.83 -3.18
N TYR A 90 -1.09 0.03 -2.68
CA TYR A 90 -0.25 0.89 -3.49
C TYR A 90 1.19 0.75 -3.01
N ILE A 91 2.06 0.21 -3.86
CA ILE A 91 3.48 0.04 -3.58
C ILE A 91 4.23 1.24 -4.13
N TYR A 92 4.69 2.09 -3.21
CA TYR A 92 5.56 3.23 -3.49
C TYR A 92 6.98 2.71 -3.76
N ALA A 93 7.32 2.53 -5.03
CA ALA A 93 8.64 2.07 -5.49
C ALA A 93 9.21 2.86 -6.69
N PRO A 94 9.04 4.21 -6.75
CA PRO A 94 9.50 4.98 -7.91
C PRO A 94 11.02 4.82 -8.09
N LYS A 95 11.43 4.27 -9.24
CA LYS A 95 12.83 3.93 -9.52
C LYS A 95 13.77 5.13 -9.52
N ASP A 96 13.26 6.30 -9.90
CA ASP A 96 14.02 7.57 -9.96
C ASP A 96 13.92 8.40 -8.65
N ASP A 97 13.32 7.87 -7.57
CA ASP A 97 13.45 8.47 -6.23
C ASP A 97 14.79 8.05 -5.58
N PRO A 98 15.74 8.98 -5.40
CA PRO A 98 17.04 8.63 -4.84
C PRO A 98 16.94 8.04 -3.44
N TYR A 99 15.95 8.43 -2.63
CA TYR A 99 15.81 7.93 -1.25
C TYR A 99 15.22 6.53 -1.18
N HIS A 100 14.65 6.03 -2.28
CA HIS A 100 14.20 4.64 -2.41
C HIS A 100 15.37 3.69 -2.76
N ARG A 101 16.36 4.16 -3.54
CA ARG A 101 17.40 3.32 -4.14
C ARG A 101 18.83 3.84 -3.95
N GLU A 102 19.26 4.89 -4.65
CA GLU A 102 20.68 5.33 -4.66
C GLU A 102 21.18 5.84 -3.30
N GLN A 103 20.29 6.45 -2.53
CA GLN A 103 20.52 7.05 -1.22
C GLN A 103 19.62 6.40 -0.18
N TRP A 104 19.38 5.10 -0.29
CA TRP A 104 18.41 4.37 0.56
C TRP A 104 18.69 4.52 2.07
N ARG A 105 19.96 4.68 2.47
CA ARG A 105 20.39 4.93 3.86
C ARG A 105 20.02 6.33 4.37
N ALA A 106 19.90 7.32 3.48
CA ALA A 106 19.64 8.70 3.85
C ALA A 106 18.17 8.91 4.26
N PRO A 107 17.87 9.75 5.27
CA PRO A 107 16.51 10.12 5.61
C PRO A 107 15.90 10.98 4.49
N TYR A 108 14.57 10.91 4.35
CA TYR A 108 13.85 11.86 3.50
C TYR A 108 13.96 13.28 4.08
N PRO A 109 14.12 14.32 3.23
CA PRO A 109 13.97 15.71 3.65
C PRO A 109 12.57 16.00 4.19
N GLU A 110 12.45 16.99 5.06
CA GLU A 110 11.17 17.35 5.71
C GLU A 110 10.04 17.67 4.72
N SER A 111 10.37 18.29 3.58
CA SER A 111 9.40 18.56 2.51
C SER A 111 8.82 17.28 1.89
N GLU A 112 9.67 16.26 1.68
CA GLU A 112 9.24 14.96 1.14
C GLU A 112 8.51 14.14 2.19
N MET A 113 8.91 14.24 3.46
CA MET A 113 8.17 13.66 4.58
C MET A 113 6.74 14.24 4.67
N SER A 114 6.58 15.54 4.47
CA SER A 114 5.24 16.18 4.48
C SER A 114 4.34 15.63 3.36
N ARG A 115 4.89 15.51 2.15
CA ARG A 115 4.18 14.92 0.99
C ARG A 115 3.81 13.46 1.26
N MET A 116 4.75 12.68 1.78
CA MET A 116 4.52 11.28 2.08
C MET A 116 3.47 11.08 3.18
N SER A 117 3.42 11.97 4.19
CA SER A 117 2.35 11.99 5.18
C SER A 117 0.98 12.16 4.54
N GLU A 118 0.86 13.05 3.55
CA GLU A 118 -0.41 13.25 2.83
C GLU A 118 -0.82 12.00 2.04
N LEU A 119 0.12 11.32 1.40
CA LEU A 119 -0.13 10.05 0.72
C LEU A 119 -0.61 8.98 1.71
N ILE A 120 0.07 8.82 2.85
CA ILE A 120 -0.29 7.84 3.88
C ILE A 120 -1.70 8.09 4.41
N GLU A 121 -2.04 9.34 4.72
CA GLU A 121 -3.37 9.69 5.22
C GLU A 121 -4.46 9.48 4.15
N THR A 122 -4.16 9.81 2.89
CA THR A 122 -5.08 9.59 1.76
C THR A 122 -5.28 8.09 1.52
N SER A 123 -4.23 7.28 1.64
CA SER A 123 -4.32 5.82 1.56
C SER A 123 -5.20 5.23 2.67
N LYS A 124 -5.02 5.68 3.93
CA LYS A 124 -5.86 5.25 5.06
C LYS A 124 -7.34 5.58 4.83
N LYS A 125 -7.66 6.80 4.38
CA LYS A 125 -9.04 7.22 4.07
C LYS A 125 -9.70 6.36 3.00
N ASN A 126 -8.92 5.83 2.07
CA ASN A 126 -9.40 5.06 0.92
C ASN A 126 -9.27 3.54 1.09
N LYS A 127 -8.91 3.05 2.29
CA LYS A 127 -8.67 1.62 2.56
C LYS A 127 -7.62 1.01 1.63
N VAL A 128 -6.59 1.80 1.33
CA VAL A 128 -5.41 1.39 0.56
C VAL A 128 -4.24 1.22 1.51
N ASP A 129 -3.58 0.08 1.44
CA ASP A 129 -2.30 -0.14 2.09
C ASP A 129 -1.22 0.62 1.34
N PHE A 130 -0.71 1.69 1.95
CA PHE A 130 0.52 2.33 1.50
C PHE A 130 1.71 1.43 1.86
N VAL A 131 2.33 0.82 0.86
CA VAL A 131 3.52 -0.02 1.02
C VAL A 131 4.75 0.81 0.67
N PHE A 132 5.60 1.07 1.65
CA PHE A 132 6.91 1.68 1.39
C PHE A 132 7.89 0.62 0.89
N ALA A 133 8.35 0.75 -0.34
CA ALA A 133 9.40 -0.11 -0.85
C ALA A 133 10.78 0.54 -0.66
N ILE A 134 11.82 -0.28 -0.52
CA ILE A 134 13.22 0.14 -0.50
C ILE A 134 14.08 -0.85 -1.29
N SER A 135 15.02 -0.32 -2.07
CA SER A 135 15.87 -1.10 -2.99
C SER A 135 17.35 -0.95 -2.60
N PRO A 136 17.82 -1.61 -1.53
CA PRO A 136 19.18 -1.42 -1.01
C PRO A 136 20.25 -2.17 -1.82
N GLY A 137 19.86 -3.03 -2.76
CA GLY A 137 20.75 -4.00 -3.39
C GLY A 137 21.87 -3.42 -4.27
N ILE A 138 21.86 -2.12 -4.56
CA ILE A 138 22.92 -1.47 -5.35
C ILE A 138 24.29 -1.51 -4.64
N ASP A 139 24.30 -1.35 -3.32
CA ASP A 139 25.54 -1.19 -2.55
C ASP A 139 25.46 -1.69 -1.10
N ILE A 140 24.39 -2.42 -0.73
CA ILE A 140 24.28 -3.00 0.60
C ILE A 140 25.43 -3.96 0.90
N ARG A 141 26.01 -3.79 2.08
CA ARG A 141 27.04 -4.65 2.67
C ARG A 141 26.32 -5.62 3.61
N PHE A 142 26.76 -6.87 3.62
CA PHE A 142 26.10 -7.94 4.38
C PHE A 142 26.95 -8.47 5.55
N ASP A 143 28.27 -8.25 5.51
CA ASP A 143 29.20 -8.92 6.42
C ASP A 143 29.86 -7.94 7.38
N GLY A 144 30.17 -8.42 8.59
CA GLY A 144 30.91 -7.69 9.62
C GLY A 144 30.23 -6.40 10.07
N ASP A 145 31.02 -5.49 10.64
CA ASP A 145 30.54 -4.21 11.18
C ASP A 145 29.86 -3.37 10.09
N ALA A 146 30.39 -3.41 8.87
CA ALA A 146 29.81 -2.74 7.72
C ALA A 146 28.40 -3.25 7.35
N GLY A 147 28.17 -4.55 7.47
CA GLY A 147 26.84 -5.13 7.26
C GLY A 147 25.86 -4.78 8.37
N GLU A 148 26.35 -4.69 9.61
CA GLU A 148 25.53 -4.23 10.73
C GLU A 148 25.13 -2.77 10.58
N GLU A 149 26.06 -1.89 10.20
CA GLU A 149 25.78 -0.47 9.90
C GLU A 149 24.66 -0.32 8.86
N ASP A 150 24.73 -1.10 7.78
CA ASP A 150 23.74 -1.06 6.70
C ASP A 150 22.39 -1.61 7.15
N PHE A 151 22.39 -2.69 7.95
CA PHE A 151 21.15 -3.20 8.53
C PHE A 151 20.50 -2.17 9.48
N GLN A 152 21.29 -1.48 10.31
CA GLN A 152 20.77 -0.42 11.17
C GLN A 152 20.26 0.78 10.36
N ALA A 153 20.91 1.13 9.24
CA ALA A 153 20.40 2.16 8.34
C ALA A 153 19.02 1.78 7.74
N LEU A 154 18.84 0.51 7.35
CA LEU A 154 17.56 0.00 6.87
C LEU A 154 16.48 0.09 7.95
N ILE A 155 16.79 -0.35 9.17
CA ILE A 155 15.87 -0.26 10.32
C ILE A 155 15.49 1.20 10.60
N ASN A 156 16.47 2.11 10.68
CA ASN A 156 16.23 3.52 10.97
C ASN A 156 15.37 4.19 9.88
N LYS A 157 15.60 3.85 8.61
CA LYS A 157 14.79 4.32 7.50
C LYS A 157 13.36 3.82 7.65
N CYS A 158 13.12 2.51 7.76
CA CYS A 158 11.77 1.97 7.91
C CYS A 158 11.07 2.43 9.20
N GLN A 159 11.82 2.68 10.28
CA GLN A 159 11.30 3.20 11.53
C GLN A 159 10.72 4.61 11.36
N SER A 160 11.39 5.52 10.65
CA SER A 160 10.86 6.87 10.44
C SER A 160 9.56 6.86 9.63
N LEU A 161 9.43 5.96 8.65
CA LEU A 161 8.19 5.74 7.90
C LEU A 161 7.09 5.11 8.77
N TYR A 162 7.46 4.17 9.63
CA TYR A 162 6.53 3.56 10.58
C TYR A 162 5.94 4.61 11.53
N ASP A 163 6.76 5.54 12.01
CA ASP A 163 6.34 6.62 12.91
C ASP A 163 5.37 7.60 12.24
N MET A 164 5.42 7.72 10.91
CA MET A 164 4.43 8.46 10.11
C MET A 164 3.13 7.68 9.86
N GLY A 165 3.09 6.40 10.21
CA GLY A 165 1.90 5.56 10.06
C GLY A 165 1.95 4.54 8.93
N VAL A 166 3.11 4.32 8.29
CA VAL A 166 3.27 3.19 7.35
C VAL A 166 3.19 1.87 8.14
N ARG A 167 2.46 0.90 7.58
CA ARG A 167 2.27 -0.43 8.17
C ARG A 167 2.54 -1.59 7.19
N SER A 168 3.05 -1.28 6.01
CA SER A 168 3.43 -2.27 5.00
C SER A 168 4.77 -1.87 4.39
N PHE A 169 5.68 -2.83 4.25
CA PHE A 169 7.03 -2.60 3.76
C PHE A 169 7.40 -3.62 2.69
N ALA A 170 8.22 -3.20 1.73
CA ALA A 170 8.83 -4.08 0.74
C ALA A 170 10.33 -3.83 0.66
N ILE A 171 11.14 -4.89 0.59
CA ILE A 171 12.58 -4.81 0.32
C ILE A 171 12.83 -5.49 -1.01
N LEU A 172 13.40 -4.77 -1.96
CA LEU A 172 13.48 -5.20 -3.36
C LEU A 172 14.93 -5.47 -3.77
N PHE A 173 15.13 -6.54 -4.54
CA PHE A 173 16.43 -6.95 -5.08
C PHE A 173 16.43 -7.10 -6.61
N ASP A 174 15.46 -6.50 -7.31
CA ASP A 174 15.44 -6.40 -8.77
C ASP A 174 16.51 -5.43 -9.30
N ASP A 175 16.97 -5.65 -10.54
CA ASP A 175 17.89 -4.76 -11.26
C ASP A 175 19.21 -4.41 -10.53
N ILE A 176 19.82 -5.43 -9.90
CA ILE A 176 21.13 -5.34 -9.23
C ILE A 176 22.12 -6.41 -9.72
N SER A 177 23.41 -6.17 -9.51
CA SER A 177 24.47 -7.11 -9.90
C SER A 177 24.75 -8.20 -8.88
N ASN A 178 24.49 -7.94 -7.59
CA ASN A 178 24.69 -8.92 -6.52
C ASN A 178 23.60 -9.99 -6.58
N LYS A 179 23.99 -11.25 -6.78
CA LYS A 179 23.10 -12.42 -6.84
C LYS A 179 23.24 -13.37 -5.63
N ASP A 180 23.73 -12.89 -4.49
CA ASP A 180 23.88 -13.71 -3.29
C ASP A 180 22.52 -13.90 -2.59
N GLY A 181 21.72 -14.84 -3.10
CA GLY A 181 20.37 -15.10 -2.58
C GLY A 181 20.34 -15.55 -1.12
N ILE A 182 21.41 -16.16 -0.61
CA ILE A 182 21.49 -16.55 0.82
C ILE A 182 21.57 -15.30 1.68
N LYS A 183 22.44 -14.34 1.33
CA LYS A 183 22.57 -13.09 2.08
C LYS A 183 21.34 -12.20 1.97
N GLN A 184 20.74 -12.10 0.78
CA GLN A 184 19.48 -11.39 0.57
C GLN A 184 18.36 -11.96 1.44
N ALA A 185 18.15 -13.28 1.42
CA ALA A 185 17.14 -13.94 2.24
C ALA A 185 17.44 -13.82 3.75
N THR A 186 18.71 -13.89 4.15
CA THR A 186 19.12 -13.70 5.55
C THR A 186 18.77 -12.29 6.05
N LEU A 187 19.02 -11.26 5.23
CA LEU A 187 18.64 -9.89 5.53
C LEU A 187 17.12 -9.75 5.70
N LEU A 188 16.34 -10.30 4.75
CA LEU A 188 14.87 -10.28 4.80
C LEU A 188 14.33 -10.96 6.06
N ASN A 189 14.86 -12.13 6.40
CA ASN A 189 14.46 -12.87 7.59
C ASN A 189 14.78 -12.08 8.86
N ARG A 190 15.97 -11.49 8.93
CA ARG A 190 16.38 -10.66 10.07
C ARG A 190 15.49 -9.43 10.23
N PHE A 191 15.20 -8.71 9.15
CA PHE A 191 14.28 -7.58 9.16
C PHE A 191 12.87 -8.00 9.59
N ASN A 192 12.39 -9.16 9.12
CA ASN A 192 11.08 -9.67 9.50
C ASN A 192 10.99 -10.02 11.00
N GLU A 193 12.03 -10.60 11.59
CA GLU A 193 12.07 -10.87 13.04
C GLU A 193 12.22 -9.58 13.86
N GLU A 194 13.19 -8.72 13.51
CA GLU A 194 13.58 -7.58 14.36
C GLU A 194 12.69 -6.34 14.16
N PHE A 195 11.97 -6.23 13.05
CA PHE A 195 11.09 -5.10 12.75
C PHE A 195 9.62 -5.52 12.64
N VAL A 196 9.27 -6.35 11.64
CA VAL A 196 7.86 -6.64 11.31
C VAL A 196 7.15 -7.33 12.47
N LYS A 197 7.70 -8.43 12.97
CA LYS A 197 7.11 -9.22 14.07
C LYS A 197 7.15 -8.47 15.41
N VAL A 198 8.21 -7.72 15.67
CA VAL A 198 8.36 -6.92 16.90
C VAL A 198 7.30 -5.83 17.00
N LYS A 199 6.94 -5.15 15.89
CA LYS A 199 5.89 -4.12 15.90
C LYS A 199 4.49 -4.70 16.11
N GLY A 200 4.23 -5.89 15.58
CA GLY A 200 2.97 -6.63 15.77
C GLY A 200 1.76 -6.10 14.99
N ASP A 201 1.83 -4.88 14.45
CA ASP A 201 0.80 -4.24 13.62
C ASP A 201 1.27 -3.98 12.17
N VAL A 202 2.46 -4.48 11.79
CA VAL A 202 3.01 -4.40 10.43
C VAL A 202 2.56 -5.64 9.63
N LYS A 203 2.10 -5.41 8.40
CA LYS A 203 1.69 -6.46 7.46
C LYS A 203 2.89 -7.30 6.99
N PRO A 204 2.65 -8.51 6.43
CA PRO A 204 3.73 -9.37 5.94
C PRO A 204 4.69 -8.64 4.99
N LEU A 205 6.00 -8.85 5.19
CA LEU A 205 7.05 -8.27 4.35
C LEU A 205 6.90 -8.73 2.89
N ILE A 206 7.04 -7.79 1.96
CA ILE A 206 7.04 -8.05 0.51
C ILE A 206 8.49 -8.01 0.00
N THR A 207 8.79 -8.83 -1.00
CA THR A 207 10.09 -8.82 -1.68
C THR A 207 9.93 -9.15 -3.15
N VAL A 208 10.91 -8.73 -3.96
CA VAL A 208 11.18 -9.28 -5.29
C VAL A 208 12.63 -9.78 -5.31
N PRO A 209 12.91 -11.02 -5.73
CA PRO A 209 14.28 -11.53 -5.87
C PRO A 209 14.99 -10.87 -7.05
N THR A 210 16.30 -11.08 -7.17
CA THR A 210 17.07 -10.64 -8.36
C THR A 210 16.70 -11.40 -9.63
N GLU A 211 16.20 -12.63 -9.50
CA GLU A 211 15.70 -13.46 -10.61
C GLU A 211 14.19 -13.59 -10.47
N TYR A 212 13.44 -12.76 -11.22
CA TYR A 212 11.99 -12.59 -11.07
C TYR A 212 11.19 -12.91 -12.34
N ASP A 213 11.87 -13.35 -13.39
CA ASP A 213 11.30 -13.92 -14.60
C ASP A 213 12.12 -15.15 -15.04
N THR A 214 11.53 -15.95 -15.94
CA THR A 214 12.07 -17.23 -16.43
C THR A 214 12.40 -17.16 -17.91
#